data_AF-A0A538BRH4-F1
#
_entry.id   AF-A0A538BRH4-F1
#
_cell.length_a   1.000
_cell.length_b   1.000
_cell.length_c   1.000
_cell.angle_alpha   90.00
_cell.angle_beta   90.00
_cell.angle_gamma   90.00
#
_symmetry.space_group_name_H-M   'P 1'
#
loop_
_entity.id
_entity.type
_entity.pdbx_description
1 polymer ?
#
loop_
_entity_poly.entity_id
_entity_poly.type
_entity_poly.pdbx_seq_one_letter_code
_entity_poly.pdbx_strand_id
1 'polypeptide(L)' 'MRGVEQRFQRAIGFDQKVAQYDSGERFVRDVIERVGMNGFNLVWESREHLPQPGEVADPDHWIARVTR' A
#
# COMPACT_ATOMS: atom_id res chain seq x y z
N MET A 1 -22.26 -7.09 -6.90
CA MET A 1 -21.41 -7.85 -5.96
C MET A 1 -20.73 -6.84 -5.03
N ARG A 2 -21.42 -6.45 -3.94
CA ARG A 2 -20.87 -5.58 -2.89
C ARG A 2 -20.29 -6.48 -1.82
N GLY A 3 -19.00 -6.34 -1.48
CA GLY A 3 -18.41 -7.23 -0.48
C GLY A 3 -16.91 -7.12 -0.21
N VAL A 4 -16.20 -6.11 -0.73
CA VAL A 4 -14.76 -5.95 -0.46
C VAL A 4 -14.45 -4.80 0.52
N GLU A 5 -15.40 -3.90 0.75
CA GLU A 5 -15.19 -2.66 1.51
C GLU A 5 -14.97 -2.89 3.02
N GLN A 6 -15.48 -4.00 3.59
CA GLN A 6 -15.44 -4.23 5.04
C GLN A 6 -14.24 -5.05 5.53
N ARG A 7 -13.37 -5.53 4.62
CA ARG A 7 -12.13 -6.25 4.99
C ARG A 7 -10.90 -5.35 5.01
N PHE A 8 -10.94 -4.21 4.31
CA PHE A 8 -9.83 -3.26 4.26
C PHE A 8 -9.78 -2.31 5.46
N GLN A 9 -10.93 -1.92 6.03
CA GLN A 9 -10.97 -1.11 7.26
C GLN A 9 -10.29 -1.78 8.46
N ARG A 10 -10.17 -3.11 8.47
CA ARG A 10 -9.39 -3.85 9.49
C ARG A 10 -7.92 -4.02 9.14
N ALA A 11 -7.54 -3.99 7.86
CA ALA A 11 -6.14 -4.04 7.45
C ALA A 11 -5.38 -2.73 7.75
N ILE A 12 -6.10 -1.60 7.76
CA ILE A 12 -5.54 -0.28 8.13
C ILE A 12 -5.72 0.00 9.64
N GLY A 13 -6.62 -0.73 10.32
CA GLY A 13 -7.09 -0.38 11.66
C GLY A 13 -6.72 -1.32 12.81
N PHE A 14 -5.98 -2.42 12.62
CA PHE A 14 -5.75 -3.36 13.74
C PHE A 14 -4.36 -4.01 13.74
N ASP A 15 -3.47 -3.39 14.52
CA ASP A 15 -2.54 -4.00 15.47
C ASP A 15 -1.94 -5.38 15.13
N GLN A 16 -0.64 -5.40 14.80
CA GLN A 16 0.32 -6.28 15.49
C GLN A 16 1.77 -6.00 15.07
N LYS A 17 2.57 -5.53 16.03
CA LYS A 17 4.05 -5.41 16.06
C LYS A 17 4.64 -4.11 15.51
N VAL A 18 4.90 -3.24 16.48
CA VAL A 18 5.53 -1.91 16.47
C VAL A 18 6.93 -1.82 15.81
N ALA A 19 7.53 -2.91 15.33
CA ALA A 19 8.80 -2.86 14.58
C ALA A 19 8.63 -2.92 13.04
N GLN A 20 7.44 -3.29 12.56
CA GLN A 20 7.12 -3.45 11.13
C GLN A 20 6.15 -2.36 10.61
N TYR A 21 5.64 -1.51 11.51
CA TYR A 21 4.76 -0.38 11.18
C TYR A 21 5.51 0.84 10.62
N ASP A 22 6.77 1.08 11.01
CA ASP A 22 7.52 2.27 10.58
C ASP A 22 7.75 2.26 9.05
N SER A 23 8.15 1.11 8.50
CA SER A 23 8.37 0.95 7.06
C SER A 23 7.06 0.97 6.26
N GLY A 24 5.99 0.39 6.79
CA GLY A 24 4.68 0.35 6.12
C GLY A 24 4.00 1.72 6.05
N GLU A 25 3.99 2.46 7.16
CA GLU A 25 3.46 3.83 7.19
C GLU A 25 4.29 4.77 6.31
N ARG A 26 5.62 4.64 6.37
CA ARG A 26 6.53 5.40 5.49
C ARG A 26 6.25 5.12 4.02
N PHE A 27 6.09 3.86 3.64
CA PHE A 27 5.72 3.49 2.27
C PHE A 27 4.40 4.15 1.84
N VAL A 28 3.33 4.00 2.63
CA VAL A 28 2.02 4.57 2.29
C VAL A 28 2.10 6.09 2.14
N ARG A 29 2.79 6.78 3.07
CA ARG A 29 2.99 8.22 3.01
C ARG A 29 3.76 8.63 1.75
N ASP A 30 4.95 8.04 1.51
CA ASP A 30 5.79 8.35 0.35
C ASP A 30 5.05 8.11 -0.98
N VAL A 31 4.28 7.02 -1.08
CA VAL A 31 3.49 6.72 -2.28
C VAL A 31 2.39 7.76 -2.48
N ILE A 32 1.63 8.10 -1.44
CA ILE A 32 0.58 9.12 -1.54
C ILE A 32 1.18 10.48 -1.87
N GLU A 33 2.34 10.85 -1.33
CA GLU A 33 3.02 12.11 -1.65
C GLU A 33 3.46 12.17 -3.12
N ARG A 34 3.86 11.05 -3.72
CA ARG A 34 4.37 11.00 -5.11
C ARG A 34 3.28 10.85 -6.17
N VAL A 35 2.30 9.97 -5.95
CA VAL A 35 1.27 9.62 -6.96
C VAL A 35 -0.16 9.97 -6.53
N GLY A 36 -0.33 10.53 -5.33
CA GLY A 36 -1.63 10.85 -4.76
C GLY A 36 -2.42 9.60 -4.36
N MET A 37 -3.61 9.84 -3.79
CA MET A 37 -4.49 8.74 -3.39
C MET A 37 -4.99 7.89 -4.56
N ASN A 38 -5.14 8.48 -5.76
CA ASN A 38 -5.55 7.72 -6.94
C ASN A 38 -4.48 6.72 -7.39
N GLY A 39 -3.19 7.10 -7.36
CA GLY A 39 -2.11 6.18 -7.67
C GLY A 39 -1.94 5.10 -6.60
N PHE A 40 -2.10 5.44 -5.32
CA PHE A 40 -2.08 4.45 -4.24
C PHE A 40 -3.22 3.43 -4.38
N ASN A 41 -4.42 3.85 -4.80
CA ASN A 41 -5.58 2.97 -4.95
C ASN A 41 -5.37 1.82 -5.97
N LEU A 42 -4.35 1.91 -6.83
CA LEU A 42 -3.97 0.83 -7.74
C LEU A 42 -3.60 -0.45 -6.98
N VAL A 43 -3.14 -0.34 -5.72
CA VAL A 43 -2.88 -1.48 -4.82
C VAL A 43 -4.11 -2.37 -4.63
N TRP A 44 -5.31 -1.81 -4.77
CA TRP A 44 -6.59 -2.51 -4.62
C TRP A 44 -7.14 -3.09 -5.92
N GLU A 45 -6.59 -2.70 -7.07
CA GLU A 45 -7.10 -3.15 -8.37
C GLU A 45 -6.72 -4.58 -8.70
N SER A 46 -5.55 -5.05 -8.24
CA SER A 46 -5.09 -6.41 -8.50
C SER A 46 -4.08 -6.89 -7.47
N ARG A 47 -4.05 -8.20 -7.21
CA ARG A 47 -3.10 -8.82 -6.28
C ARG A 47 -1.65 -8.63 -6.70
N GLU A 48 -1.41 -8.42 -7.98
CA GLU A 48 -0.10 -8.14 -8.55
C GLU A 48 0.43 -6.77 -8.12
N HIS A 49 -0.44 -5.81 -7.79
CA HIS A 49 -0.05 -4.48 -7.32
C HIS A 49 0.26 -4.44 -5.82
N LEU A 50 0.23 -5.56 -5.12
CA LEU A 50 0.67 -5.58 -3.73
C LEU A 50 2.16 -5.28 -3.64
N PRO A 51 2.59 -4.44 -2.68
CA PRO A 51 4.00 -4.16 -2.46
C PRO A 51 4.72 -5.38 -1.92
N GLN A 52 5.88 -5.67 -2.49
CA GLN A 52 6.79 -6.69 -2.02
C GLN A 52 7.66 -6.15 -0.86
N PRO A 53 8.24 -7.03 -0.01
CA PRO A 53 9.04 -6.59 1.12
C PRO A 53 10.20 -5.65 0.75
N GLY A 54 10.83 -5.84 -0.42
CA GLY A 54 11.88 -4.95 -0.92
C GLY A 54 11.37 -3.59 -1.40
N GLU A 55 10.13 -3.52 -1.87
CA GLU A 55 9.49 -2.30 -2.34
C GLU A 55 8.90 -1.46 -1.18
N VAL A 56 8.64 -2.08 -0.03
CA VAL A 56 8.28 -1.33 1.19
C VAL A 56 9.47 -0.51 1.69
N ALA A 57 10.70 -0.96 1.43
CA ALA A 57 11.92 -0.21 1.72
C ALA A 57 12.22 0.87 0.68
N ASP A 58 11.86 0.63 -0.59
CA ASP A 58 11.96 1.60 -1.69
C ASP A 58 10.63 1.75 -2.45
N PRO A 59 9.79 2.75 -2.09
CA PRO A 59 8.47 2.94 -2.70
C PRO A 59 8.53 3.34 -4.18
N ASP A 60 9.68 3.80 -4.68
CA ASP A 60 9.82 4.22 -6.08
C ASP A 60 9.73 3.00 -7.01
N HIS A 61 10.33 1.89 -6.60
CA HIS A 61 10.23 0.61 -7.31
C HIS A 61 8.78 0.15 -7.47
N TRP A 62 7.96 0.31 -6.43
CA TRP A 62 6.54 -0.03 -6.51
C TRP A 62 5.79 0.88 -7.48
N ILE A 63 6.00 2.20 -7.36
CA ILE A 63 5.36 3.20 -8.21
C ILE A 63 5.71 2.93 -9.68
N ALA A 64 6.99 2.79 -10.00
CA ALA A 64 7.46 2.55 -11.36
C ALA A 64 6.87 1.27 -11.99
N ARG A 65 6.57 0.27 -11.16
CA ARG A 65 5.95 -0.98 -11.58
C ARG A 65 4.45 -0.85 -11.81
N VAL A 66 3.75 -0.11 -10.95
CA VAL A 66 2.28 -0.05 -10.92
C VAL A 66 1.71 1.08 -11.77
N THR A 67 2.46 2.17 -12.01
CA THR A 67 1.99 3.33 -12.80
C THR A 67 2.41 3.30 -14.27
N ARG A 68 2.88 2.16 -14.78
CA ARG A 68 3.25 2.00 -16.20
C ARG A 68 2.03 1.83 -17.11
#